data_AF-A0A257GZ56-F1
#
_entry.id   AF-A0A257GZ56-F1
#
_cell.length_a   1.000
_cell.length_b   1.000
_cell.length_c   1.000
_cell.angle_alpha   90.00
_cell.angle_beta   90.00
_cell.angle_gamma   90.00
#
_symmetry.space_group_name_H-M   'P 1'
#
loop_
_entity.id
_entity.type
_entity.pdbx_description
1 polymer ?
#
loop_
_entity_poly.entity_id
_entity_poly.type
_entity_poly.pdbx_seq_one_letter_code
_entity_poly.pdbx_strand_id
1 'polypeptide(L)'
;MSSMIRAWPYPQQMRIVLLMWALVVPMQAAHAQAVGEVDFSRGVGFAQTSGQTPRTLGKGLALKEGDRLTTADGATAVIKLQDGTRMTVRPNSDLVIQQYRFKESAPDNSMVMQLIKGGFRAITGLISKGSTNSARVVTNTATIGIRGTDFDARLCTAECRAESNKIPEKARPNTVQASAKVVSLQGDLVAVDATGARRIMAAGASVYPGETLESKLGSKAVIAFRDDSRMTLGSGTRLRVDSFVFDDQNPKDGRFLVSLLSGSLRALTGLIGKANNRNVRFTTSTATIGIRGTGLDLDCGLDAKVEACNFFTWLGTIEVTQVGKTEVQVLNAGQGLFVSPTVVRPITSPTLNTMDRPDSVQVDTKQLFAASALDDAQEGLFVFVRDGHIEVTTPTQTLHLGRGEAGFAGLDGNTVRPQLTPLFMEFDRTPLPNSKNPMLASVLGESGVKPLNQCR
;
A
#
# COMPACT_ATOMS: atom_id res chain seq x y z
N MET A 1 -78.02 10.29 78.91
CA MET A 1 -79.07 9.38 78.39
C MET A 1 -79.04 9.43 76.87
N SER A 2 -79.01 8.25 76.24
CA SER A 2 -79.23 7.94 74.82
C SER A 2 -78.15 8.17 73.75
N SER A 3 -78.04 7.11 72.91
CA SER A 3 -77.61 7.02 71.49
C SER A 3 -76.10 6.96 71.21
N MET A 4 -75.50 5.81 70.85
CA MET A 4 -75.49 5.12 69.52
C MET A 4 -74.96 6.05 68.38
N ILE A 5 -73.99 5.70 67.51
CA ILE A 5 -73.98 4.65 66.46
C ILE A 5 -72.55 4.51 65.82
N ARG A 6 -72.17 3.24 65.51
CA ARG A 6 -71.24 2.65 64.49
C ARG A 6 -69.91 3.32 64.05
N ALA A 7 -68.85 2.51 64.04
CA ALA A 7 -67.91 2.33 62.90
C ALA A 7 -67.13 1.00 62.99
N TRP A 8 -66.99 0.28 61.87
CA TRP A 8 -66.18 -0.94 61.67
C TRP A 8 -64.67 -0.65 61.64
N PRO A 9 -63.82 -1.66 61.92
CA PRO A 9 -62.64 -1.85 61.05
C PRO A 9 -62.23 -3.32 60.75
N TYR A 10 -62.00 -3.59 59.45
CA TYR A 10 -60.76 -4.05 58.75
C TYR A 10 -59.91 -5.27 59.25
N PRO A 11 -59.12 -5.93 58.36
CA PRO A 11 -59.11 -7.38 58.18
C PRO A 11 -57.75 -8.03 58.49
N GLN A 12 -57.76 -9.37 58.45
CA GLN A 12 -56.64 -10.27 58.78
C GLN A 12 -55.49 -10.22 57.76
N GLN A 13 -54.25 -10.22 58.27
CA GLN A 13 -53.01 -10.37 57.50
C GLN A 13 -52.63 -11.86 57.36
N MET A 14 -52.38 -12.30 56.12
CA MET A 14 -51.90 -13.64 55.80
C MET A 14 -50.40 -13.58 55.48
N ARG A 15 -49.59 -14.34 56.23
CA ARG A 15 -48.12 -14.43 56.07
C ARG A 15 -47.77 -15.37 54.90
N ILE A 16 -47.02 -14.88 53.93
CA ILE A 16 -46.42 -15.67 52.83
C ILE A 16 -44.94 -15.92 53.15
N VAL A 17 -44.54 -17.19 53.15
CA VAL A 17 -43.15 -17.63 53.27
C VAL A 17 -42.58 -17.80 51.86
N LEU A 18 -41.51 -17.07 51.53
CA LEU A 18 -40.81 -17.12 50.24
C LEU A 18 -39.58 -18.02 50.35
N LEU A 19 -39.57 -19.14 49.61
CA LEU A 19 -38.38 -19.96 49.36
C LEU A 19 -37.53 -19.31 48.26
N MET A 20 -36.25 -19.08 48.56
CA MET A 20 -35.28 -18.44 47.66
C MET A 20 -34.50 -19.54 46.91
N TRP A 21 -34.79 -19.74 45.62
CA TRP A 21 -33.99 -20.57 44.70
C TRP A 21 -32.85 -19.74 44.11
N ALA A 22 -31.60 -20.08 44.45
CA ALA A 22 -30.41 -19.47 43.87
C ALA A 22 -30.18 -20.01 42.44
N LEU A 23 -30.46 -19.18 41.44
CA LEU A 23 -30.14 -19.43 40.03
C LEU A 23 -28.62 -19.29 39.84
N VAL A 24 -27.90 -20.41 39.72
CA VAL A 24 -26.49 -20.42 39.30
C VAL A 24 -26.47 -20.30 37.78
N VAL A 25 -26.17 -19.09 37.27
CA VAL A 25 -25.94 -18.88 35.83
C VAL A 25 -24.53 -19.38 35.49
N PRO A 26 -24.37 -20.36 34.59
CA PRO A 26 -23.04 -20.78 34.15
C PRO A 26 -22.43 -19.65 33.31
N MET A 27 -21.35 -19.04 33.83
CA MET A 27 -20.48 -18.15 33.07
C MET A 27 -19.81 -19.00 31.97
N GLN A 28 -20.33 -18.94 30.76
CA GLN A 28 -19.63 -19.48 29.59
C GLN A 28 -18.36 -18.66 29.37
N ALA A 29 -17.21 -19.29 29.60
CA ALA A 29 -15.93 -18.71 29.23
C ALA A 29 -15.90 -18.54 27.70
N ALA A 30 -15.89 -17.28 27.24
CA ALA A 30 -15.63 -16.98 25.85
C ALA A 30 -14.24 -17.49 25.49
N HIS A 31 -14.17 -18.54 24.69
CA HIS A 31 -12.91 -19.03 24.15
C HIS A 31 -12.33 -17.94 23.23
N ALA A 32 -11.20 -17.35 23.64
CA ALA A 32 -10.47 -16.42 22.80
C ALA A 32 -10.10 -17.12 21.48
N GLN A 33 -10.47 -16.51 20.35
CA GLN A 33 -10.22 -17.04 19.02
C GLN A 33 -8.70 -17.21 18.82
N ALA A 34 -8.27 -18.41 18.37
CA ALA A 34 -6.90 -18.62 17.96
C ALA A 34 -6.60 -17.72 16.76
N VAL A 35 -5.47 -17.01 16.80
CA VAL A 35 -5.04 -16.07 15.75
C VAL A 35 -4.00 -16.70 14.84
N GLY A 36 -3.18 -17.58 15.40
CA GLY A 36 -2.07 -18.21 14.73
C GLY A 36 -1.23 -19.04 15.69
N GLU A 37 0.00 -19.34 15.29
CA GLU A 37 0.94 -20.11 16.08
C GLU A 37 2.38 -19.60 15.91
N VAL A 38 3.23 -19.94 16.87
CA VAL A 38 4.68 -19.79 16.75
C VAL A 38 5.21 -20.94 15.88
N ASP A 39 5.75 -20.62 14.71
CA ASP A 39 6.32 -21.60 13.78
C ASP A 39 7.78 -21.93 14.11
N PHE A 40 8.52 -20.93 14.62
CA PHE A 40 9.90 -21.08 15.09
C PHE A 40 10.19 -20.07 16.19
N SER A 41 11.05 -20.43 17.14
CA SER A 41 11.59 -19.51 18.11
C SER A 41 13.02 -19.87 18.48
N ARG A 42 13.80 -18.84 18.83
CA ARG A 42 15.15 -18.95 19.36
C ARG A 42 15.34 -17.91 20.45
N GLY A 43 16.02 -18.29 21.53
CA GLY A 43 16.22 -17.42 22.69
C GLY A 43 14.97 -17.31 23.58
N VAL A 44 14.99 -16.35 24.49
CA VAL A 44 13.91 -16.15 25.47
C VAL A 44 12.85 -15.21 24.90
N GLY A 45 11.60 -15.66 24.88
CA GLY A 45 10.46 -14.83 24.55
C GLY A 45 9.16 -15.37 25.12
N PHE A 46 8.16 -14.49 25.24
CA PHE A 46 6.87 -14.81 25.85
C PHE A 46 5.70 -14.27 25.03
N ALA A 47 4.58 -15.00 25.04
CA ALA A 47 3.26 -14.49 24.72
C ALA A 47 2.46 -14.35 26.03
N GLN A 48 1.88 -13.18 26.27
CA GLN A 48 1.12 -12.90 27.48
C GLN A 48 -0.23 -12.28 27.14
N THR A 49 -1.31 -12.97 27.52
CA THR A 49 -2.65 -12.39 27.53
C THR A 49 -2.82 -11.55 28.81
N SER A 50 -3.52 -10.43 28.73
CA SER A 50 -3.78 -9.58 29.90
C SER A 50 -4.37 -10.37 31.08
N GLY A 51 -3.79 -10.20 32.27
CA GLY A 51 -4.21 -10.91 33.49
C GLY A 51 -3.83 -12.39 33.55
N GLN A 52 -3.16 -12.94 32.53
CA GLN A 52 -2.69 -14.33 32.51
C GLN A 52 -1.17 -14.41 32.71
N THR A 53 -0.70 -15.58 33.14
CA THR A 53 0.73 -15.87 33.25
C THR A 53 1.38 -15.89 31.85
N PRO A 54 2.62 -15.36 31.71
CA PRO A 54 3.35 -15.43 30.45
C PRO A 54 3.57 -16.88 29.99
N ARG A 55 3.42 -17.11 28.68
CA ARG A 55 3.65 -18.41 28.02
C ARG A 55 4.90 -18.30 27.16
N THR A 56 5.89 -19.18 27.36
CA THR A 56 7.13 -19.16 26.55
C THR A 56 6.81 -19.34 25.07
N LEU A 57 7.40 -18.51 24.20
CA LEU A 57 7.32 -18.64 22.74
C LEU A 57 8.07 -19.91 22.31
N GLY A 58 7.40 -21.06 22.36
CA GLY A 58 7.86 -22.32 21.81
C GLY A 58 7.15 -22.64 20.50
N LYS A 59 7.79 -23.42 19.62
CA LYS A 59 7.15 -23.92 18.40
C LYS A 59 5.81 -24.60 18.71
N GLY A 60 4.77 -24.28 17.95
CA GLY A 60 3.40 -24.78 18.11
C GLY A 60 2.58 -24.04 19.18
N LEU A 61 3.14 -23.03 19.86
CA LEU A 61 2.37 -22.23 20.80
C LEU A 61 1.26 -21.48 20.04
N ALA A 62 0.00 -21.76 20.40
CA ALA A 62 -1.15 -21.03 19.89
C ALA A 62 -1.18 -19.58 20.43
N LEU A 63 -1.31 -18.64 19.50
CA LEU A 63 -1.46 -17.22 19.78
C LEU A 63 -2.94 -16.83 19.78
N LYS A 64 -3.28 -15.85 20.62
CA LYS A 64 -4.63 -15.36 20.86
C LYS A 64 -4.71 -13.86 20.57
N GLU A 65 -5.91 -13.39 20.25
CA GLU A 65 -6.19 -11.96 20.25
C GLU A 65 -5.94 -11.40 21.65
N GLY A 66 -5.32 -10.22 21.73
CA GLY A 66 -4.88 -9.57 22.97
C GLY A 66 -3.53 -10.05 23.50
N ASP A 67 -2.86 -11.00 22.84
CA ASP A 67 -1.51 -11.42 23.26
C ASP A 67 -0.48 -10.31 23.01
N ARG A 68 0.32 -10.04 24.04
CA ARG A 68 1.58 -9.30 23.97
C ARG A 68 2.74 -10.27 23.77
N LEU A 69 3.50 -10.08 22.71
CA LEU A 69 4.62 -10.90 22.31
C LEU A 69 5.92 -10.14 22.63
N THR A 70 6.76 -10.72 23.47
CA THR A 70 8.03 -10.11 23.86
C THR A 70 9.19 -11.03 23.51
N THR A 71 10.23 -10.47 22.88
CA THR A 71 11.50 -11.15 22.59
C THR A 71 12.63 -10.45 23.34
N ALA A 72 13.47 -11.23 24.04
CA ALA A 72 14.65 -10.71 24.71
C ALA A 72 15.79 -10.40 23.73
N ASP A 73 16.93 -9.96 24.25
CA ASP A 73 18.14 -9.78 23.44
C ASP A 73 18.59 -11.12 22.83
N GLY A 74 19.03 -11.07 21.57
CA GLY A 74 19.33 -12.26 20.76
C GLY A 74 18.13 -13.18 20.44
N ALA A 75 16.93 -12.91 20.97
CA ALA A 75 15.77 -13.76 20.74
C ALA A 75 15.03 -13.40 19.46
N THR A 76 14.51 -14.40 18.75
CA THR A 76 13.69 -14.22 17.56
C THR A 76 12.54 -15.22 17.55
N ALA A 77 11.41 -14.84 16.96
CA ALA A 77 10.29 -15.73 16.76
C ALA A 77 9.68 -15.55 15.37
N VAL A 78 9.42 -16.64 14.66
CA VAL A 78 8.62 -16.65 13.44
C VAL A 78 7.22 -17.09 13.81
N ILE A 79 6.24 -16.27 13.44
CA ILE A 79 4.83 -16.46 13.72
C ILE A 79 4.10 -16.67 12.40
N LYS A 80 3.13 -17.58 12.42
CA LYS A 80 2.23 -17.83 11.31
C LYS A 80 0.80 -17.57 11.75
N LEU A 81 0.12 -16.67 11.06
CA LEU A 81 -1.30 -16.36 11.30
C LEU A 81 -2.20 -17.18 10.39
N GLN A 82 -3.47 -17.27 10.75
CA GLN A 82 -4.46 -18.06 10.01
C GLN A 82 -4.74 -17.53 8.60
N ASP A 83 -4.51 -16.25 8.33
CA ASP A 83 -4.69 -15.64 7.00
C ASP A 83 -3.50 -15.90 6.06
N GLY A 84 -2.49 -16.63 6.54
CA GLY A 84 -1.25 -16.92 5.82
C GLY A 84 -0.14 -15.89 6.07
N THR A 85 -0.37 -14.82 6.85
CA THR A 85 0.69 -13.90 7.23
C THR A 85 1.79 -14.64 7.98
N ARG A 86 3.04 -14.42 7.59
CA ARG A 86 4.22 -14.89 8.32
C ARG A 86 5.05 -13.70 8.75
N MET A 87 5.50 -13.70 10.00
CA MET A 87 6.20 -12.57 10.58
C MET A 87 7.36 -13.03 11.46
N THR A 88 8.54 -12.45 11.25
CA THR A 88 9.68 -12.61 12.14
C THR A 88 9.72 -11.43 13.10
N VAL A 89 9.49 -11.68 14.39
CA VAL A 89 9.67 -10.71 15.47
C VAL A 89 11.14 -10.66 15.84
N ARG A 90 11.74 -9.47 15.76
CA ARG A 90 13.19 -9.24 15.96
C ARG A 90 13.57 -9.32 17.44
N PRO A 91 14.86 -9.36 17.79
CA PRO A 91 15.29 -9.19 19.18
C PRO A 91 14.79 -7.88 19.79
N ASN A 92 14.67 -7.87 21.12
CA ASN A 92 14.29 -6.68 21.90
C ASN A 92 12.94 -6.06 21.49
N SER A 93 12.01 -6.89 21.01
CA SER A 93 10.72 -6.41 20.48
C SER A 93 9.56 -6.65 21.42
N ASP A 94 8.54 -5.81 21.27
CA ASP A 94 7.27 -5.89 21.97
C ASP A 94 6.12 -5.57 21.02
N LEU A 95 5.31 -6.58 20.74
CA LEU A 95 4.28 -6.55 19.72
C LEU A 95 2.97 -7.11 20.27
N VAL A 96 1.89 -6.34 20.17
CA VAL A 96 0.56 -6.76 20.63
C VAL A 96 -0.32 -7.11 19.43
N ILE A 97 -0.97 -8.26 19.48
CA ILE A 97 -2.04 -8.63 18.54
C ILE A 97 -3.34 -8.04 19.08
N GLN A 98 -3.62 -6.76 18.80
CA GLN A 98 -4.77 -6.07 19.39
C GLN A 98 -6.11 -6.60 18.89
N GLN A 99 -6.20 -6.85 17.58
CA GLN A 99 -7.41 -7.35 16.95
C GLN A 99 -7.03 -8.29 15.81
N TYR A 100 -7.74 -9.40 15.70
CA TYR A 100 -7.59 -10.32 14.59
C TYR A 100 -8.92 -11.03 14.28
N ARG A 101 -9.49 -10.71 13.13
CA ARG A 101 -10.68 -11.32 12.58
C ARG A 101 -10.39 -11.80 11.18
N PHE A 102 -10.39 -13.11 11.02
CA PHE A 102 -10.23 -13.74 9.72
C PHE A 102 -11.28 -14.80 9.50
N LYS A 103 -12.00 -14.64 8.39
CA LYS A 103 -12.81 -15.66 7.76
C LYS A 103 -12.58 -15.56 6.26
N GLU A 104 -12.28 -16.69 5.64
CA GLU A 104 -12.02 -16.73 4.20
C GLU A 104 -13.18 -16.12 3.41
N SER A 105 -12.86 -15.25 2.45
CA SER A 105 -13.82 -14.49 1.62
C SER A 105 -14.77 -13.54 2.38
N ALA A 106 -14.59 -13.34 3.68
CA ALA A 106 -15.41 -12.38 4.43
C ALA A 106 -14.96 -10.92 4.13
N PRO A 107 -15.91 -9.99 3.95
CA PRO A 107 -15.60 -8.60 3.62
C PRO A 107 -15.11 -7.77 4.82
N ASP A 108 -15.35 -8.25 6.05
CA ASP A 108 -15.10 -7.57 7.31
C ASP A 108 -13.85 -8.08 8.06
N ASN A 109 -12.96 -8.76 7.34
CA ASN A 109 -11.66 -9.20 7.86
C ASN A 109 -10.83 -8.01 8.38
N SER A 110 -10.23 -8.18 9.57
CA SER A 110 -9.41 -7.14 10.19
C SER A 110 -8.22 -7.70 10.95
N MET A 111 -7.10 -6.97 10.93
CA MET A 111 -5.90 -7.24 11.69
C MET A 111 -5.32 -5.91 12.17
N VAL A 112 -5.26 -5.73 13.49
CA VAL A 112 -4.60 -4.58 14.11
C VAL A 112 -3.53 -5.12 15.05
N MET A 113 -2.29 -4.72 14.78
CA MET A 113 -1.16 -4.97 15.65
C MET A 113 -0.67 -3.65 16.24
N GLN A 114 -0.02 -3.71 17.40
CA GLN A 114 0.65 -2.57 17.98
C GLN A 114 2.11 -2.91 18.26
N LEU A 115 3.02 -2.21 17.60
CA LEU A 115 4.45 -2.31 17.86
C LEU A 115 4.84 -1.25 18.90
N ILE A 116 5.23 -1.71 20.08
CA ILE A 116 5.60 -0.84 21.22
C ILE A 116 7.10 -0.54 21.21
N LYS A 117 7.93 -1.52 20.85
CA LYS A 117 9.39 -1.35 20.66
C LYS A 117 9.96 -2.44 19.74
N GLY A 118 11.17 -2.20 19.23
CA GLY A 118 11.92 -3.16 18.42
C GLY A 118 11.41 -3.19 16.98
N GLY A 119 11.15 -4.37 16.42
CA GLY A 119 10.64 -4.46 15.06
C GLY A 119 10.28 -5.86 14.61
N PHE A 120 9.79 -5.94 13.39
CA PHE A 120 9.46 -7.19 12.73
C PHE A 120 9.64 -7.06 11.23
N ARG A 121 9.72 -8.22 10.56
CA ARG A 121 9.51 -8.34 9.12
C ARG A 121 8.30 -9.21 8.87
N ALA A 122 7.42 -8.82 7.97
CA ALA A 122 6.19 -9.54 7.67
C ALA A 122 6.02 -9.77 6.17
N ILE A 123 5.57 -10.97 5.80
CA ILE A 123 5.00 -11.30 4.50
C ILE A 123 3.50 -11.48 4.72
N THR A 124 2.69 -10.58 4.18
CA THR A 124 1.28 -10.47 4.58
C THR A 124 0.37 -11.46 3.84
N GLY A 125 -0.65 -11.91 4.55
CA GLY A 125 -1.64 -12.87 4.08
C GLY A 125 -2.86 -12.23 3.42
N LEU A 126 -3.94 -13.00 3.39
CA LEU A 126 -5.17 -12.68 2.65
C LEU A 126 -5.90 -11.44 3.19
N ILE A 127 -5.82 -11.13 4.49
CA ILE A 127 -6.50 -9.96 5.07
C ILE A 127 -6.08 -8.70 4.31
N SER A 128 -4.76 -8.52 4.16
CA SER A 128 -4.15 -7.34 3.51
C SER A 128 -4.50 -7.15 2.02
N LYS A 129 -5.14 -8.15 1.40
CA LYS A 129 -5.57 -8.12 -0.01
C LYS A 129 -7.06 -7.81 -0.20
N GLY A 130 -7.87 -7.93 0.86
CA GLY A 130 -9.33 -7.88 0.76
C GLY A 130 -9.90 -6.46 0.68
N SER A 131 -9.49 -5.58 1.60
CA SER A 131 -10.01 -4.20 1.63
C SER A 131 -8.99 -3.20 2.16
N THR A 132 -9.18 -1.95 1.76
CA THR A 132 -8.50 -0.78 2.31
C THR A 132 -8.62 -0.79 3.84
N ASN A 133 -7.51 -0.68 4.56
CA ASN A 133 -7.44 -0.61 6.04
C ASN A 133 -7.71 -1.90 6.83
N SER A 134 -7.89 -3.03 6.15
CA SER A 134 -8.09 -4.34 6.80
C SER A 134 -6.90 -4.77 7.66
N ALA A 135 -5.67 -4.39 7.30
CA ALA A 135 -4.46 -4.71 8.04
C ALA A 135 -3.70 -3.44 8.44
N ARG A 136 -3.44 -3.27 9.73
CA ARG A 136 -2.73 -2.11 10.29
C ARG A 136 -1.75 -2.48 11.38
N VAL A 137 -0.67 -1.71 11.47
CA VAL A 137 0.29 -1.73 12.58
C VAL A 137 0.36 -0.34 13.17
N VAL A 138 0.04 -0.21 14.45
CA VAL A 138 0.06 1.04 15.20
C VAL A 138 1.36 1.14 15.98
N THR A 139 2.01 2.29 15.96
CA THR A 139 3.15 2.62 16.82
C THR A 139 2.84 3.90 17.61
N ASN A 140 3.77 4.35 18.44
CA ASN A 140 3.69 5.66 19.08
C ASN A 140 3.99 6.84 18.13
N THR A 141 4.49 6.58 16.92
CA THR A 141 4.83 7.61 15.92
C THR A 141 3.85 7.66 14.75
N ALA A 142 3.35 6.51 14.30
CA ALA A 142 2.53 6.41 13.10
C ALA A 142 1.65 5.15 13.08
N THR A 143 0.71 5.13 12.15
CA THR A 143 -0.01 3.91 11.75
C THR A 143 0.43 3.49 10.36
N ILE A 144 0.87 2.23 10.22
CA ILE A 144 1.14 1.60 8.94
C ILE A 144 -0.15 0.95 8.44
N GLY A 145 -0.70 1.45 7.34
CA GLY A 145 -1.72 0.77 6.54
C GLY A 145 -1.08 -0.21 5.56
N ILE A 146 -1.51 -1.46 5.56
CA ILE A 146 -0.87 -2.56 4.84
C ILE A 146 -1.74 -2.98 3.66
N ARG A 147 -1.18 -3.04 2.45
CA ARG A 147 -1.87 -3.51 1.24
C ARG A 147 -1.02 -4.52 0.46
N GLY A 148 -1.03 -5.77 0.91
CA GLY A 148 -0.30 -6.89 0.29
C GLY A 148 1.19 -6.62 0.13
N THR A 149 2.01 -6.91 1.15
CA THR A 149 3.42 -6.51 1.15
C THR A 149 4.32 -7.51 1.89
N ASP A 150 5.57 -7.59 1.41
CA ASP A 150 6.73 -7.99 2.22
C ASP A 150 7.38 -6.71 2.69
N PHE A 151 7.39 -6.46 4.01
CA PHE A 151 7.95 -5.23 4.57
C PHE A 151 8.59 -5.46 5.94
N ASP A 152 9.49 -4.56 6.27
CA ASP A 152 10.14 -4.44 7.56
C ASP A 152 9.60 -3.19 8.26
N ALA A 153 9.35 -3.28 9.56
CA ALA A 153 9.02 -2.15 10.41
C ALA A 153 9.89 -2.20 11.66
N ARG A 154 10.55 -1.09 11.97
CA ARG A 154 11.46 -0.97 13.11
C ARG A 154 11.25 0.36 13.82
N LEU A 155 10.84 0.29 15.07
CA LEU A 155 10.75 1.45 15.93
C LEU A 155 12.12 1.64 16.59
N CYS A 156 12.89 2.57 16.03
CA CYS A 156 14.28 2.83 16.37
C CYS A 156 14.42 3.84 17.48
N THR A 157 15.32 3.54 18.42
CA THR A 157 16.01 4.54 19.25
C THR A 157 17.51 4.54 18.91
N ALA A 158 18.39 4.83 19.86
CA ALA A 158 19.84 4.85 19.65
C ALA A 158 20.44 3.50 19.16
N GLU A 159 19.75 2.37 19.35
CA GLU A 159 20.22 1.04 18.98
C GLU A 159 20.32 0.82 17.47
N CYS A 160 19.45 1.44 16.68
CA CYS A 160 19.50 1.30 15.21
C CYS A 160 20.79 1.93 14.64
N ARG A 161 21.18 3.10 15.15
CA ARG A 161 22.46 3.74 14.79
C ARG A 161 23.65 2.87 15.20
N ALA A 162 23.61 2.30 16.41
CA ALA A 162 24.66 1.42 16.89
C ALA A 162 24.80 0.15 16.02
N GLU A 163 23.70 -0.34 15.43
CA GLU A 163 23.72 -1.44 14.46
C GLU A 163 24.29 -1.01 13.11
N SER A 164 23.84 0.12 12.55
CA SER A 164 24.40 0.70 11.32
C SER A 164 25.91 0.87 11.40
N ASN A 165 26.43 1.39 12.52
CA ASN A 165 27.86 1.65 12.72
C ASN A 165 28.74 0.38 12.70
N LYS A 166 28.15 -0.81 12.90
CA LYS A 166 28.86 -2.10 12.84
C LYS A 166 28.93 -2.67 11.43
N ILE A 167 28.30 -2.03 10.46
CA ILE A 167 28.22 -2.50 9.07
C ILE A 167 29.29 -1.75 8.24
N PRO A 168 30.31 -2.44 7.70
CA PRO A 168 31.40 -1.80 6.96
C PRO A 168 31.03 -1.43 5.50
N GLU A 169 29.73 -1.35 5.20
CA GLU A 169 29.20 -1.11 3.86
C GLU A 169 28.67 0.33 3.75
N LYS A 170 28.57 0.84 2.53
CA LYS A 170 27.95 2.15 2.28
C LYS A 170 26.45 1.97 2.04
N ALA A 171 25.66 2.87 2.63
CA ALA A 171 24.22 2.90 2.39
C ALA A 171 23.93 3.16 0.91
N ARG A 172 22.98 2.42 0.35
CA ARG A 172 22.57 2.59 -1.05
C ARG A 172 21.54 3.71 -1.19
N PRO A 173 21.45 4.36 -2.37
CA PRO A 173 20.37 5.30 -2.65
C PRO A 173 18.98 4.66 -2.54
N ASN A 174 18.07 5.32 -1.83
CA ASN A 174 16.66 4.95 -1.73
C ASN A 174 15.89 5.51 -2.94
N THR A 175 16.24 5.05 -4.13
CA THR A 175 15.69 5.57 -5.38
C THR A 175 14.25 5.11 -5.58
N VAL A 176 13.34 6.06 -5.79
CA VAL A 176 11.95 5.74 -6.14
C VAL A 176 11.90 5.14 -7.55
N GLN A 177 11.60 3.84 -7.62
CA GLN A 177 11.50 3.09 -8.88
C GLN A 177 10.16 3.29 -9.60
N ALA A 178 9.14 3.81 -8.91
CA ALA A 178 7.83 4.04 -9.48
C ALA A 178 7.88 5.10 -10.59
N SER A 179 7.20 4.85 -11.71
CA SER A 179 6.99 5.84 -12.76
C SER A 179 5.98 6.90 -12.33
N ALA A 180 4.92 6.44 -11.67
CA ALA A 180 3.79 7.26 -11.24
C ALA A 180 3.22 6.76 -9.92
N LYS A 181 2.35 7.58 -9.31
CA LYS A 181 1.48 7.19 -8.21
C LYS A 181 0.04 7.55 -8.54
N VAL A 182 -0.90 6.74 -8.04
CA VAL A 182 -2.33 7.03 -8.13
C VAL A 182 -2.66 8.17 -7.17
N VAL A 183 -3.21 9.27 -7.66
CA VAL A 183 -3.54 10.45 -6.85
C VAL A 183 -4.98 10.38 -6.38
N SER A 184 -5.90 10.00 -7.26
CA SER A 184 -7.30 9.80 -6.92
C SER A 184 -7.81 8.54 -7.60
N LEU A 185 -8.71 7.85 -6.92
CA LEU A 185 -9.33 6.64 -7.43
C LEU A 185 -10.80 6.59 -6.97
N GLN A 186 -11.69 6.46 -7.94
CA GLN A 186 -13.08 6.10 -7.76
C GLN A 186 -13.31 4.75 -8.46
N GLY A 187 -13.86 3.78 -7.73
CA GLY A 187 -14.01 2.41 -8.23
C GLY A 187 -12.72 1.59 -8.11
N ASP A 188 -12.58 0.58 -8.97
CA ASP A 188 -11.50 -0.40 -8.90
C ASP A 188 -10.46 -0.17 -9.98
N LEU A 189 -9.19 -0.22 -9.58
CA LEU A 189 -8.04 -0.19 -10.47
C LEU A 189 -7.11 -1.35 -10.12
N VAL A 190 -6.58 -2.02 -11.14
CA VAL A 190 -5.61 -3.12 -10.99
C VAL A 190 -4.36 -2.80 -11.80
N ALA A 191 -3.18 -3.05 -11.23
CA ALA A 191 -1.94 -3.11 -11.99
C ALA A 191 -1.60 -4.56 -12.30
N VAL A 192 -1.20 -4.83 -13.54
CA VAL A 192 -0.76 -6.13 -14.03
C VAL A 192 0.67 -6.02 -14.51
N ASP A 193 1.58 -6.82 -13.94
CA ASP A 193 2.99 -6.79 -14.31
C ASP A 193 3.29 -7.66 -15.55
N ALA A 194 4.57 -7.70 -15.95
CA ALA A 194 5.01 -8.48 -17.11
C ALA A 194 4.84 -10.00 -16.96
N THR A 195 4.70 -10.52 -15.73
CA THR A 195 4.45 -11.94 -15.46
C THR A 195 2.95 -12.28 -15.43
N GLY A 196 2.09 -11.26 -15.49
CA GLY A 196 0.64 -11.39 -15.33
C GLY A 196 0.18 -11.33 -13.88
N ALA A 197 1.07 -11.06 -12.92
CA ALA A 197 0.69 -10.89 -11.54
C ALA A 197 -0.16 -9.62 -11.37
N ARG A 198 -1.26 -9.74 -10.60
CA ARG A 198 -2.27 -8.68 -10.45
C ARG A 198 -2.19 -8.08 -9.05
N ARG A 199 -2.20 -6.75 -8.96
CA ARG A 199 -2.21 -5.98 -7.72
C ARG A 199 -3.37 -4.99 -7.72
N ILE A 200 -4.23 -5.07 -6.71
CA ILE A 200 -5.30 -4.09 -6.51
C ILE A 200 -4.66 -2.76 -6.11
N MET A 201 -5.08 -1.69 -6.77
CA MET A 201 -4.54 -0.34 -6.61
C MET A 201 -5.44 0.49 -5.71
N ALA A 202 -4.85 1.50 -5.09
CA ALA A 202 -5.54 2.49 -4.29
C ALA A 202 -4.87 3.86 -4.46
N ALA A 203 -5.46 4.91 -3.89
CA ALA A 203 -4.78 6.19 -3.78
C ALA A 203 -3.40 6.00 -3.10
N GLY A 204 -2.40 6.69 -3.63
CA GLY A 204 -0.99 6.58 -3.26
C GLY A 204 -0.21 5.43 -3.90
N ALA A 205 -0.89 4.42 -4.47
CA ALA A 205 -0.23 3.22 -4.98
C ALA A 205 0.75 3.53 -6.13
N SER A 206 1.95 2.95 -6.04
CA SER A 206 2.99 3.06 -7.07
C SER A 206 2.65 2.28 -8.34
N VAL A 207 2.92 2.90 -9.49
CA VAL A 207 2.86 2.33 -10.84
C VAL A 207 4.28 2.21 -11.37
N TYR A 208 4.65 1.04 -11.89
CA TYR A 208 6.01 0.74 -12.35
C TYR A 208 6.10 0.62 -13.88
N PRO A 209 7.30 0.83 -14.46
CA PRO A 209 7.52 0.56 -15.88
C PRO A 209 7.18 -0.88 -16.23
N GLY A 210 6.54 -1.08 -17.38
CA GLY A 210 6.07 -2.37 -17.89
C GLY A 210 4.70 -2.81 -17.36
N GLU A 211 4.14 -2.15 -16.33
CA GLU A 211 2.81 -2.48 -15.82
C GLU A 211 1.70 -2.02 -16.77
N THR A 212 0.61 -2.79 -16.78
CA THR A 212 -0.67 -2.41 -17.40
C THR A 212 -1.69 -2.11 -16.31
N LEU A 213 -2.22 -0.90 -16.31
CA LEU A 213 -3.31 -0.46 -15.46
C LEU A 213 -4.65 -0.81 -16.11
N GLU A 214 -5.53 -1.47 -15.36
CA GLU A 214 -6.86 -1.89 -15.79
C GLU A 214 -7.91 -1.27 -14.85
N SER A 215 -8.67 -0.29 -15.32
CA SER A 215 -9.81 0.26 -14.59
C SER A 215 -11.08 -0.53 -14.90
N LYS A 216 -11.88 -0.84 -13.88
CA LYS A 216 -13.17 -1.51 -14.09
C LYS A 216 -14.22 -0.56 -14.67
N LEU A 217 -15.35 -1.12 -15.08
CA LEU A 217 -16.52 -0.32 -15.48
C LEU A 217 -16.95 0.61 -14.34
N GLY A 218 -17.26 1.86 -14.67
CA GLY A 218 -17.63 2.91 -13.71
C GLY A 218 -16.46 3.44 -12.87
N SER A 219 -15.23 2.98 -13.13
CA SER A 219 -14.05 3.45 -12.39
C SER A 219 -13.40 4.65 -13.09
N LYS A 220 -12.75 5.49 -12.30
CA LYS A 220 -11.99 6.65 -12.75
C LYS A 220 -10.76 6.80 -11.86
N ALA A 221 -9.61 7.02 -12.47
CA ALA A 221 -8.37 7.19 -11.73
C ALA A 221 -7.56 8.35 -12.28
N VAL A 222 -6.93 9.11 -11.41
CA VAL A 222 -5.92 10.10 -11.80
C VAL A 222 -4.56 9.61 -11.32
N ILE A 223 -3.60 9.54 -12.23
CA ILE A 223 -2.22 9.15 -11.95
C ILE A 223 -1.28 10.32 -12.26
N ALA A 224 -0.28 10.52 -11.40
CA ALA A 224 0.75 11.53 -11.56
C ALA A 224 2.13 10.87 -11.67
N PHE A 225 2.86 11.23 -12.72
CA PHE A 225 4.20 10.74 -13.02
C PHE A 225 5.26 11.63 -12.37
N ARG A 226 6.47 11.08 -12.18
CA ARG A 226 7.58 11.83 -11.58
C ARG A 226 8.00 13.07 -12.39
N ASP A 227 7.66 13.13 -13.68
CA ASP A 227 8.01 14.25 -14.56
C ASP A 227 6.93 15.34 -14.63
N ASP A 228 5.99 15.40 -13.69
CA ASP A 228 4.80 16.26 -13.71
C ASP A 228 3.75 15.93 -14.78
N SER A 229 3.90 14.84 -15.55
CA SER A 229 2.81 14.38 -16.38
C SER A 229 1.66 13.85 -15.53
N ARG A 230 0.42 14.08 -15.96
CA ARG A 230 -0.79 13.63 -15.28
C ARG A 230 -1.75 12.99 -16.26
N MET A 231 -2.44 11.95 -15.83
CA MET A 231 -3.41 11.24 -16.67
C MET A 231 -4.67 10.88 -15.91
N THR A 232 -5.82 11.13 -16.50
CA THR A 232 -7.12 10.64 -16.05
C THR A 232 -7.51 9.43 -16.90
N LEU A 233 -7.62 8.26 -16.26
CA LEU A 233 -8.11 7.03 -16.86
C LEU A 233 -9.63 6.95 -16.67
N GLY A 234 -10.33 6.66 -17.76
CA GLY A 234 -11.78 6.43 -17.77
C GLY A 234 -12.18 5.03 -17.34
N SER A 235 -13.46 4.72 -17.51
CA SER A 235 -14.05 3.41 -17.25
C SER A 235 -13.59 2.37 -18.28
N GLY A 236 -13.22 1.17 -17.85
CA GLY A 236 -12.83 0.08 -18.77
C GLY A 236 -11.51 0.31 -19.51
N THR A 237 -10.65 1.18 -18.98
CA THR A 237 -9.38 1.57 -19.61
C THR A 237 -8.29 0.55 -19.32
N ARG A 238 -7.54 0.18 -20.36
CA ARG A 238 -6.28 -0.58 -20.26
C ARG A 238 -5.14 0.30 -20.74
N LEU A 239 -4.33 0.80 -19.82
CA LEU A 239 -3.19 1.68 -20.09
C LEU A 239 -1.90 0.99 -19.68
N ARG A 240 -0.97 0.81 -20.61
CA ARG A 240 0.36 0.28 -20.34
C ARG A 240 1.39 1.39 -20.25
N VAL A 241 2.21 1.36 -19.20
CA VAL A 241 3.40 2.21 -19.07
C VAL A 241 4.57 1.47 -19.68
N ASP A 242 4.85 1.69 -20.98
CA ASP A 242 5.86 0.90 -21.69
C ASP A 242 7.29 1.19 -21.21
N SER A 243 7.60 2.48 -21.03
CA SER A 243 8.90 2.91 -20.54
C SER A 243 8.76 4.27 -19.87
N PHE A 244 9.40 4.41 -18.71
CA PHE A 244 9.52 5.68 -18.03
C PHE A 244 10.91 5.82 -17.43
N VAL A 245 11.68 6.78 -17.94
CA VAL A 245 13.00 7.17 -17.44
C VAL A 245 12.96 8.66 -17.19
N PHE A 246 13.30 9.08 -15.99
CA PHE A 246 13.26 10.47 -15.60
C PHE A 246 14.33 10.76 -14.55
N ASP A 247 15.06 11.83 -14.81
CA ASP A 247 15.98 12.50 -13.90
C ASP A 247 15.64 14.00 -13.96
N ASP A 248 15.43 14.62 -12.81
CA ASP A 248 14.98 16.01 -12.73
C ASP A 248 16.08 17.00 -13.09
N GLN A 249 17.35 16.60 -12.94
CA GLN A 249 18.52 17.38 -13.35
C GLN A 249 18.74 17.32 -14.87
N ASN A 250 18.34 16.22 -15.51
CA ASN A 250 18.55 15.96 -16.94
C ASN A 250 17.27 15.52 -17.67
N PRO A 251 16.18 16.32 -17.65
CA PRO A 251 14.88 15.91 -18.18
C PRO A 251 14.89 15.63 -19.69
N LYS A 252 15.84 16.22 -20.44
CA LYS A 252 16.04 16.02 -21.88
C LYS A 252 16.49 14.59 -22.25
N ASP A 253 17.07 13.85 -21.30
CA ASP A 253 17.54 12.48 -21.49
C ASP A 253 16.49 11.45 -21.04
N GLY A 254 15.37 11.94 -20.49
CA GLY A 254 14.24 11.13 -20.08
C GLY A 254 13.52 10.46 -21.26
N ARG A 255 12.62 9.53 -20.95
CA ARG A 255 11.82 8.80 -21.92
C ARG A 255 10.45 8.51 -21.30
N PHE A 256 9.39 8.80 -22.03
CA PHE A 256 8.03 8.52 -21.59
C PHE A 256 7.20 7.90 -22.72
N LEU A 257 7.08 6.57 -22.70
CA LEU A 257 6.31 5.81 -23.68
C LEU A 257 5.13 5.14 -22.98
N VAL A 258 3.93 5.36 -23.50
CA VAL A 258 2.70 4.75 -23.00
C VAL A 258 1.83 4.22 -24.13
N SER A 259 1.09 3.16 -23.85
CA SER A 259 0.15 2.56 -24.80
C SER A 259 -1.23 2.50 -24.19
N LEU A 260 -2.20 3.17 -24.80
CA LEU A 260 -3.62 2.99 -24.50
C LEU A 260 -4.12 1.82 -25.35
N LEU A 261 -4.37 0.67 -24.71
CA LEU A 261 -4.81 -0.55 -25.38
C LEU A 261 -6.32 -0.52 -25.64
N SER A 262 -7.09 0.05 -24.73
CA SER A 262 -8.55 0.23 -24.84
C SER A 262 -9.06 1.27 -23.85
N GLY A 263 -10.26 1.79 -24.11
CA GLY A 263 -10.95 2.74 -23.21
C GLY A 263 -10.54 4.19 -23.45
N SER A 264 -10.62 5.00 -22.40
CA SER A 264 -10.48 6.46 -22.52
C SER A 264 -9.38 7.01 -21.59
N LEU A 265 -8.64 7.99 -22.09
CA LEU A 265 -7.52 8.65 -21.41
C LEU A 265 -7.55 10.15 -21.70
N ARG A 266 -7.46 10.97 -20.66
CA ARG A 266 -7.06 12.39 -20.80
C ARG A 266 -5.66 12.53 -20.22
N ALA A 267 -4.73 13.13 -20.94
CA ALA A 267 -3.33 13.25 -20.53
C ALA A 267 -2.84 14.70 -20.64
N LEU A 268 -2.01 15.10 -19.67
CA LEU A 268 -1.21 16.31 -19.72
C LEU A 268 0.26 15.91 -19.59
N THR A 269 1.08 16.32 -20.54
CA THR A 269 2.50 15.97 -20.59
C THR A 269 3.34 16.93 -19.76
N GLY A 270 4.36 16.41 -19.08
CA GLY A 270 5.22 17.15 -18.16
C GLY A 270 6.60 17.51 -18.73
N LEU A 271 7.58 17.51 -17.84
CA LEU A 271 8.94 18.01 -18.02
C LEU A 271 9.72 17.30 -19.12
N ILE A 272 9.56 15.98 -19.31
CA ILE A 272 10.23 15.25 -20.39
C ILE A 272 9.76 15.79 -21.74
N GLY A 273 8.44 15.90 -21.92
CA GLY A 273 7.83 16.41 -23.15
C GLY A 273 8.17 17.87 -23.43
N LYS A 274 8.29 18.68 -22.37
CA LYS A 274 8.72 20.08 -22.45
C LYS A 274 10.19 20.20 -22.84
N ALA A 275 11.07 19.34 -22.33
CA ALA A 275 12.50 19.37 -22.60
C ALA A 275 12.85 18.80 -23.97
N ASN A 276 12.26 17.66 -24.34
CA ASN A 276 12.43 17.04 -25.64
C ASN A 276 11.20 16.21 -26.01
N ASN A 277 10.38 16.76 -26.89
CA ASN A 277 9.10 16.17 -27.25
C ASN A 277 9.21 14.82 -27.98
N ARG A 278 10.35 14.52 -28.61
CA ARG A 278 10.61 13.22 -29.27
C ARG A 278 10.72 12.06 -28.28
N ASN A 279 10.92 12.36 -27.01
CA ASN A 279 11.05 11.36 -25.96
C ASN A 279 9.70 10.94 -25.38
N VAL A 280 8.61 11.59 -25.79
CA VAL A 280 7.25 11.27 -25.35
C VAL A 280 6.43 10.74 -26.51
N ARG A 281 5.82 9.57 -26.31
CA ARG A 281 4.97 8.92 -27.32
C ARG A 281 3.81 8.21 -26.67
N PHE A 282 2.63 8.42 -27.25
CA PHE A 282 1.44 7.64 -26.94
C PHE A 282 1.16 6.70 -28.11
N THR A 283 0.85 5.45 -27.82
CA THR A 283 0.49 4.45 -28.84
C THR A 283 -0.92 3.96 -28.56
N THR A 284 -1.67 3.70 -29.61
CA THR A 284 -3.00 3.07 -29.57
C THR A 284 -3.06 1.96 -30.60
N SER A 285 -4.16 1.22 -30.66
CA SER A 285 -4.39 0.24 -31.72
C SER A 285 -4.42 0.87 -33.13
N THR A 286 -4.84 2.14 -33.25
CA THR A 286 -5.04 2.77 -34.57
C THR A 286 -4.00 3.81 -34.95
N ALA A 287 -3.25 4.38 -34.00
CA ALA A 287 -2.27 5.42 -34.28
C ALA A 287 -1.13 5.50 -33.25
N THR A 288 -0.02 6.09 -33.71
CA THR A 288 1.03 6.66 -32.87
C THR A 288 0.83 8.16 -32.75
N ILE A 289 0.98 8.70 -31.54
CA ILE A 289 0.80 10.11 -31.24
C ILE A 289 2.11 10.67 -30.66
N GLY A 290 2.69 11.61 -31.39
CA GLY A 290 3.74 12.50 -30.91
C GLY A 290 3.14 13.76 -30.27
N ILE A 291 3.85 14.35 -29.32
CA ILE A 291 3.37 15.54 -28.58
C ILE A 291 4.28 16.75 -28.83
N ARG A 292 3.80 17.94 -28.47
CA ARG A 292 4.56 19.19 -28.39
C ARG A 292 3.93 20.10 -27.34
N GLY A 293 4.20 19.81 -26.07
CA GLY A 293 3.71 20.57 -24.91
C GLY A 293 2.18 20.50 -24.78
N THR A 294 1.64 19.31 -24.49
CA THR A 294 0.27 18.99 -24.91
C THR A 294 -0.62 18.46 -23.79
N GLY A 295 -1.86 18.93 -23.82
CA GLY A 295 -3.02 18.26 -23.25
C GLY A 295 -3.83 17.59 -24.35
N LEU A 296 -3.99 16.26 -24.25
CA LEU A 296 -4.66 15.44 -25.26
C LEU A 296 -5.68 14.48 -24.64
N ASP A 297 -6.67 14.12 -25.45
CA ASP A 297 -7.66 13.08 -25.17
C ASP A 297 -7.48 11.93 -26.18
N LEU A 298 -7.45 10.71 -25.69
CA LEU A 298 -7.46 9.47 -26.47
C LEU A 298 -8.69 8.68 -26.05
N ASP A 299 -9.61 8.43 -26.98
CA ASP A 299 -10.84 7.69 -26.73
C ASP A 299 -10.97 6.53 -27.70
N CYS A 300 -10.51 5.37 -27.25
CA CYS A 300 -10.50 4.09 -27.96
C CYS A 300 -11.52 3.10 -27.35
N GLY A 301 -12.52 3.60 -26.62
CA GLY A 301 -13.55 2.82 -25.94
C GLY A 301 -14.94 2.90 -26.60
N LEU A 302 -15.01 3.40 -27.84
CA LEU A 302 -16.25 3.78 -28.51
C LEU A 302 -17.21 2.61 -28.76
N ASP A 303 -16.67 1.49 -29.23
CA ASP A 303 -17.38 0.22 -29.45
C ASP A 303 -16.35 -0.92 -29.37
N ALA A 304 -16.64 -1.96 -28.58
CA ALA A 304 -15.77 -3.13 -28.47
C ALA A 304 -15.57 -3.90 -29.79
N LYS A 305 -16.44 -3.65 -30.79
CA LYS A 305 -16.39 -4.29 -32.11
C LYS A 305 -15.67 -3.47 -33.17
N VAL A 306 -15.37 -2.20 -32.90
CA VAL A 306 -14.76 -1.29 -33.88
C VAL A 306 -13.40 -0.87 -33.38
N GLU A 307 -12.37 -1.25 -34.12
CA GLU A 307 -11.01 -0.75 -33.91
C GLU A 307 -10.95 0.71 -34.40
N ALA A 308 -11.29 1.65 -33.52
CA ALA A 308 -11.25 3.07 -33.80
C ALA A 308 -10.92 3.87 -32.54
N CYS A 309 -10.26 5.00 -32.74
CA CYS A 309 -10.00 5.97 -31.68
C CYS A 309 -10.38 7.37 -32.13
N ASN A 310 -10.92 8.16 -31.20
CA ASN A 310 -10.95 9.60 -31.32
C ASN A 310 -9.74 10.21 -30.61
N PHE A 311 -9.08 11.14 -31.27
CA PHE A 311 -8.00 11.96 -30.73
C PHE A 311 -8.47 13.40 -30.68
N PHE A 312 -8.25 14.08 -29.57
CA PHE A 312 -8.59 15.49 -29.44
C PHE A 312 -7.52 16.25 -28.69
N THR A 313 -7.15 17.44 -29.17
CA THR A 313 -6.13 18.29 -28.54
C THR A 313 -6.79 19.44 -27.83
N TRP A 314 -6.57 19.59 -26.54
CA TRP A 314 -7.14 20.70 -25.76
C TRP A 314 -6.08 21.70 -25.28
N LEU A 315 -4.79 21.38 -25.40
CA LEU A 315 -3.67 22.29 -25.16
C LEU A 315 -2.50 21.92 -26.08
N GLY A 316 -1.85 22.91 -26.69
CA GLY A 316 -0.67 22.69 -27.54
C GLY A 316 -1.01 22.03 -28.88
N THR A 317 -0.13 21.14 -29.33
CA THR A 317 -0.24 20.45 -30.62
C THR A 317 0.13 18.98 -30.48
N ILE A 318 -0.54 18.08 -31.22
CA ILE A 318 -0.12 16.68 -31.40
C ILE A 318 0.07 16.34 -32.86
N GLU A 319 0.89 15.32 -33.09
CA GLU A 319 1.11 14.68 -34.39
C GLU A 319 0.54 13.27 -34.33
N VAL A 320 -0.45 12.97 -35.16
CA VAL A 320 -1.10 11.65 -35.23
C VAL A 320 -0.67 10.96 -36.51
N THR A 321 -0.08 9.76 -36.38
CA THR A 321 0.28 8.90 -37.50
C THR A 321 -0.51 7.60 -37.40
N GLN A 322 -1.38 7.34 -38.38
CA GLN A 322 -2.16 6.10 -38.43
C GLN A 322 -1.22 4.88 -38.55
N VAL A 323 -1.54 3.79 -37.85
CA VAL A 323 -0.78 2.54 -37.92
C VAL A 323 -0.70 2.05 -39.37
N GLY A 324 0.51 1.69 -39.80
CA GLY A 324 0.78 1.22 -41.16
C GLY A 324 0.81 2.31 -42.23
N LYS A 325 0.66 3.59 -41.85
CA LYS A 325 0.81 4.75 -42.74
C LYS A 325 1.99 5.61 -42.29
N THR A 326 2.46 6.46 -43.20
CA THR A 326 3.53 7.44 -42.95
C THR A 326 3.01 8.88 -42.92
N GLU A 327 1.74 9.08 -43.25
CA GLU A 327 1.11 10.40 -43.26
C GLU A 327 0.91 10.90 -41.82
N VAL A 328 1.39 12.11 -41.55
CA VAL A 328 1.28 12.77 -40.25
C VAL A 328 0.18 13.82 -40.31
N GLN A 329 -0.80 13.67 -39.43
CA GLN A 329 -1.88 14.64 -39.23
C GLN A 329 -1.57 15.48 -38.00
N VAL A 330 -1.47 16.80 -38.17
CA VAL A 330 -1.15 17.74 -37.09
C VAL A 330 -2.45 18.32 -36.53
N LEU A 331 -2.67 18.18 -35.23
CA LEU A 331 -3.85 18.68 -34.53
C LEU A 331 -3.43 19.74 -33.50
N ASN A 332 -3.90 20.96 -33.68
CA ASN A 332 -3.76 22.04 -32.71
C ASN A 332 -4.89 22.00 -31.69
N ALA A 333 -4.74 22.78 -30.61
CA ALA A 333 -5.79 22.95 -29.61
C ALA A 333 -7.15 23.28 -30.27
N GLY A 334 -8.19 22.55 -29.86
CA GLY A 334 -9.55 22.64 -30.41
C GLY A 334 -9.81 21.71 -31.60
N GLN A 335 -8.79 21.02 -32.13
CA GLN A 335 -8.92 20.09 -33.25
C GLN A 335 -8.94 18.64 -32.76
N GLY A 336 -9.69 17.80 -33.46
CA GLY A 336 -9.69 16.37 -33.24
C GLY A 336 -9.75 15.56 -34.53
N LEU A 337 -9.45 14.28 -34.41
CA LEU A 337 -9.39 13.32 -35.50
C LEU A 337 -9.98 11.98 -35.05
N PHE A 338 -10.88 11.43 -35.86
CA PHE A 338 -11.28 10.03 -35.78
C PHE A 338 -10.34 9.20 -36.67
N VAL A 339 -9.82 8.10 -36.14
CA VAL A 339 -8.93 7.19 -36.85
C VAL A 339 -9.37 5.74 -36.63
N SER A 340 -9.63 5.04 -37.73
CA SER A 340 -9.80 3.58 -37.81
C SER A 340 -8.80 3.00 -38.83
N PRO A 341 -8.71 1.68 -39.03
CA PRO A 341 -7.88 1.09 -40.08
C PRO A 341 -8.18 1.58 -41.51
N THR A 342 -9.41 2.02 -41.78
CA THR A 342 -9.88 2.36 -43.14
C THR A 342 -10.26 3.82 -43.32
N VAL A 343 -10.58 4.53 -42.22
CA VAL A 343 -11.10 5.90 -42.29
C VAL A 343 -10.34 6.79 -41.33
N VAL A 344 -9.91 7.94 -41.86
CA VAL A 344 -9.37 9.07 -41.09
C VAL A 344 -10.22 10.28 -41.43
N ARG A 345 -10.80 10.94 -40.43
CA ARG A 345 -11.62 12.14 -40.63
C ARG A 345 -11.55 13.08 -39.44
N PRO A 346 -11.65 14.41 -39.65
CA PRO A 346 -11.75 15.36 -38.55
C PRO A 346 -12.99 15.13 -37.67
N ILE A 347 -12.88 15.48 -36.40
CA ILE A 347 -14.03 15.64 -35.48
C ILE A 347 -14.06 17.07 -34.95
N THR A 348 -15.26 17.60 -34.74
CA THR A 348 -15.49 19.00 -34.37
C THR A 348 -15.60 19.23 -32.86
N SER A 349 -15.78 18.17 -32.07
CA SER A 349 -15.97 18.24 -30.63
C SER A 349 -15.22 17.12 -29.90
N PRO A 350 -14.73 17.37 -28.67
CA PRO A 350 -14.11 16.33 -27.84
C PRO A 350 -15.15 15.30 -27.39
N THR A 351 -14.74 14.04 -27.25
CA THR A 351 -15.62 12.95 -26.80
C THR A 351 -15.57 12.69 -25.29
N LEU A 352 -14.55 13.18 -24.59
CA LEU A 352 -14.31 12.92 -23.17
C LEU A 352 -14.72 14.08 -22.24
N ASN A 353 -15.71 14.89 -22.62
CA ASN A 353 -16.09 16.11 -21.88
C ASN A 353 -16.60 15.86 -20.46
N THR A 354 -17.07 14.65 -20.17
CA THR A 354 -17.57 14.24 -18.85
C THR A 354 -16.46 13.74 -17.93
N MET A 355 -15.25 13.50 -18.45
CA MET A 355 -14.10 13.10 -17.65
C MET A 355 -13.33 14.35 -17.21
N ASP A 356 -12.95 14.43 -15.94
CA ASP A 356 -12.12 15.56 -15.47
C ASP A 356 -10.78 15.56 -16.20
N ARG A 357 -10.36 16.76 -16.60
CA ARG A 357 -9.00 16.93 -17.10
C ARG A 357 -8.01 16.72 -15.95
N PRO A 358 -6.84 16.15 -16.22
CA PRO A 358 -5.87 15.84 -15.17
C PRO A 358 -5.21 17.10 -14.57
N ASP A 359 -5.31 18.26 -15.23
CA ASP A 359 -4.82 19.55 -14.76
C ASP A 359 -5.73 20.19 -13.70
N SER A 360 -7.00 19.78 -13.59
CA SER A 360 -7.90 20.23 -12.53
C SER A 360 -7.56 19.62 -11.16
N VAL A 361 -6.88 18.47 -11.15
CA VAL A 361 -6.40 17.83 -9.93
C VAL A 361 -5.09 18.48 -9.50
N GLN A 362 -5.10 19.16 -8.36
CA GLN A 362 -3.88 19.72 -7.77
C GLN A 362 -3.02 18.58 -7.23
N VAL A 363 -1.78 18.49 -7.70
CA VAL A 363 -0.81 17.48 -7.28
C VAL A 363 0.53 18.15 -7.05
N ASP A 364 1.06 18.01 -5.84
CA ASP A 364 2.45 18.32 -5.56
C ASP A 364 3.30 17.07 -5.86
N THR A 365 3.76 16.97 -7.10
CA THR A 365 4.63 15.87 -7.55
C THR A 365 5.93 15.82 -6.76
N LYS A 366 6.47 16.98 -6.35
CA LYS A 366 7.70 17.02 -5.56
C LYS A 366 7.46 16.37 -4.22
N GLN A 367 6.41 16.74 -3.50
CA GLN A 367 6.06 16.08 -2.24
C GLN A 367 5.81 14.58 -2.41
N LEU A 368 5.13 14.19 -3.49
CA LEU A 368 4.76 12.81 -3.78
C LEU A 368 5.96 11.85 -3.95
N PHE A 369 7.07 12.37 -4.49
CA PHE A 369 8.27 11.59 -4.82
C PHE A 369 9.56 12.05 -4.13
N ALA A 370 9.52 13.13 -3.34
CA ALA A 370 10.70 13.70 -2.70
C ALA A 370 11.39 12.68 -1.80
N ALA A 371 12.72 12.79 -1.77
CA ALA A 371 13.56 12.17 -0.76
C ALA A 371 14.44 13.25 -0.14
N SER A 372 14.59 13.20 1.18
CA SER A 372 15.38 14.17 1.95
C SER A 372 16.47 13.45 2.72
N ALA A 373 17.58 14.16 3.00
CA ALA A 373 18.58 13.64 3.91
C ALA A 373 17.93 13.37 5.27
N LEU A 374 18.23 12.20 5.83
CA LEU A 374 17.80 11.81 7.16
C LEU A 374 19.02 11.30 7.90
N ASP A 375 19.18 11.75 9.14
CA ASP A 375 20.22 11.23 10.01
C ASP A 375 19.75 9.88 10.57
N ASP A 376 20.57 8.84 10.42
CA ASP A 376 20.36 7.50 11.02
C ASP A 376 20.29 7.56 12.56
N ALA A 377 20.57 8.74 13.12
CA ALA A 377 20.34 9.11 14.49
C ALA A 377 18.90 9.21 14.96
N GLN A 378 17.96 9.47 14.04
CA GLN A 378 16.64 9.90 14.43
C GLN A 378 15.85 8.76 15.08
N GLU A 379 15.21 9.09 16.20
CA GLU A 379 14.29 8.18 16.86
C GLU A 379 12.93 8.23 16.15
N GLY A 380 12.39 7.06 15.85
CA GLY A 380 11.12 6.97 15.15
C GLY A 380 10.90 5.63 14.47
N LEU A 381 9.84 5.56 13.66
CA LEU A 381 9.51 4.37 12.89
C LEU A 381 10.22 4.41 11.55
N PHE A 382 11.09 3.44 11.30
CA PHE A 382 11.62 3.12 9.98
C PHE A 382 10.86 1.96 9.36
N VAL A 383 10.57 2.08 8.08
CA VAL A 383 9.95 1.02 7.28
C VAL A 383 10.70 0.81 5.98
N PHE A 384 10.72 -0.42 5.49
CA PHE A 384 11.25 -0.77 4.18
C PHE A 384 10.30 -1.72 3.48
N VAL A 385 9.87 -1.35 2.27
CA VAL A 385 8.93 -2.13 1.48
C VAL A 385 9.71 -2.97 0.48
N ARG A 386 9.71 -4.28 0.65
CA ARG A 386 10.42 -5.22 -0.25
C ARG A 386 9.58 -5.64 -1.42
N ASP A 387 8.27 -5.71 -1.22
CA ASP A 387 7.28 -5.86 -2.27
C ASP A 387 5.95 -5.27 -1.81
N GLY A 388 5.10 -4.86 -2.75
CA GLY A 388 3.78 -4.31 -2.44
C GLY A 388 3.75 -2.81 -2.12
N HIS A 389 2.78 -2.40 -1.30
CA HIS A 389 2.53 -0.99 -0.95
C HIS A 389 2.10 -0.85 0.51
N ILE A 390 2.64 0.16 1.18
CA ILE A 390 2.19 0.58 2.52
C ILE A 390 1.92 2.09 2.57
N GLU A 391 1.12 2.48 3.55
CA GLU A 391 0.83 3.87 3.89
C GLU A 391 1.33 4.10 5.31
N VAL A 392 2.18 5.09 5.53
CA VAL A 392 2.63 5.48 6.87
C VAL A 392 1.96 6.80 7.22
N THR A 393 0.97 6.75 8.11
CA THR A 393 0.15 7.90 8.49
C THR A 393 0.51 8.39 9.88
N THR A 394 0.90 9.65 9.98
CA THR A 394 1.04 10.41 11.23
C THR A 394 -0.14 11.38 11.38
N PRO A 395 -0.24 12.14 12.49
CA PRO A 395 -1.28 13.16 12.63
C PRO A 395 -1.22 14.27 11.58
N THR A 396 -0.07 14.51 10.95
CA THR A 396 0.14 15.65 10.04
C THR A 396 0.22 15.24 8.57
N GLN A 397 0.64 14.00 8.26
CA GLN A 397 0.87 13.58 6.89
C GLN A 397 0.76 12.07 6.68
N THR A 398 0.63 11.66 5.42
CA THR A 398 0.69 10.27 4.99
C THR A 398 1.77 10.09 3.94
N LEU A 399 2.71 9.17 4.20
CA LEU A 399 3.75 8.78 3.26
C LEU A 399 3.38 7.47 2.57
N HIS A 400 3.40 7.48 1.26
CA HIS A 400 3.09 6.34 0.41
C HIS A 400 4.36 5.68 -0.12
N LEU A 401 4.59 4.42 0.26
CA LEU A 401 5.80 3.68 -0.05
C LEU A 401 5.46 2.42 -0.84
N GLY A 402 6.05 2.27 -2.02
CA GLY A 402 5.99 1.05 -2.81
C GLY A 402 7.26 0.21 -2.67
N ARG A 403 7.29 -0.93 -3.35
CA ARG A 403 8.46 -1.79 -3.52
C ARG A 403 9.76 -0.99 -3.76
N GLY A 404 10.76 -1.34 -2.96
CA GLY A 404 12.10 -0.78 -2.98
C GLY A 404 12.26 0.52 -2.20
N GLU A 405 11.18 1.08 -1.63
CA GLU A 405 11.22 2.34 -0.91
C GLU A 405 11.40 2.12 0.61
N ALA A 406 12.32 2.88 1.20
CA ALA A 406 12.38 3.10 2.65
C ALA A 406 11.61 4.37 3.03
N GLY A 407 11.08 4.41 4.25
CA GLY A 407 10.46 5.59 4.82
C GLY A 407 10.67 5.69 6.32
N PHE A 408 10.45 6.89 6.84
CA PHE A 408 10.61 7.25 8.23
C PHE A 408 9.40 8.05 8.71
N ALA A 409 8.99 7.83 9.96
CA ALA A 409 8.04 8.65 10.70
C ALA A 409 8.60 9.00 12.08
N GLY A 410 8.84 10.30 12.29
CA GLY A 410 9.40 10.84 13.52
C GLY A 410 8.36 11.07 14.61
N LEU A 411 8.85 11.32 15.83
CA LEU A 411 8.02 11.67 16.99
C LEU A 411 7.39 13.07 16.87
N ASP A 412 7.92 13.91 16.00
CA ASP A 412 7.38 15.23 15.64
C ASP A 412 6.17 15.13 14.69
N GLY A 413 5.77 13.91 14.32
CA GLY A 413 4.72 13.63 13.34
C GLY A 413 5.20 13.79 11.90
N ASN A 414 6.46 14.12 11.65
CA ASN A 414 6.93 14.26 10.27
C ASN A 414 7.25 12.91 9.63
N THR A 415 6.95 12.78 8.34
CA THR A 415 7.34 11.62 7.53
C THR A 415 8.31 12.03 6.45
N VAL A 416 9.30 11.16 6.20
CA VAL A 416 10.36 11.41 5.23
C VAL A 416 10.67 10.12 4.49
N ARG A 417 10.87 10.23 3.17
CA ARG A 417 11.61 9.22 2.42
C ARG A 417 13.10 9.56 2.52
N PRO A 418 13.92 8.78 3.23
CA PRO A 418 15.34 9.09 3.36
C PRO A 418 16.02 8.95 1.98
N GLN A 419 17.03 9.76 1.68
CA GLN A 419 17.80 9.65 0.43
C GLN A 419 18.62 8.35 0.34
N LEU A 420 19.03 7.83 1.49
CA LEU A 420 19.78 6.59 1.61
C LEU A 420 18.95 5.57 2.39
N THR A 421 19.03 4.31 2.01
CA THR A 421 18.41 3.22 2.76
C THR A 421 19.25 2.95 4.02
N PRO A 422 18.68 2.98 5.24
CA PRO A 422 19.44 2.73 6.45
C PRO A 422 20.07 1.33 6.46
N LEU A 423 21.34 1.24 6.84
CA LEU A 423 22.12 0.00 6.79
C LEU A 423 21.51 -1.12 7.64
N PHE A 424 20.95 -0.80 8.80
CA PHE A 424 20.29 -1.78 9.68
C PHE A 424 19.01 -2.41 9.08
N MET A 425 18.41 -1.78 8.05
CA MET A 425 17.27 -2.34 7.29
C MET A 425 17.76 -3.18 6.12
N GLU A 426 18.77 -2.66 5.42
CA GLU A 426 19.34 -3.32 4.25
C GLU A 426 20.04 -4.64 4.63
N PHE A 427 20.80 -4.62 5.73
CA PHE A 427 21.58 -5.75 6.23
C PHE A 427 20.92 -6.43 7.44
N ASP A 428 19.59 -6.53 7.44
CA ASP A 428 18.85 -7.29 8.44
C ASP A 428 19.30 -8.76 8.45
N ARG A 429 19.72 -9.22 9.63
CA ARG A 429 20.25 -10.57 9.88
C ARG A 429 19.21 -11.51 10.46
N THR A 430 18.01 -11.03 10.75
CA THR A 430 16.94 -11.87 11.28
C THR A 430 16.45 -12.85 10.21
N PRO A 431 16.02 -14.07 10.60
CA PRO A 431 15.56 -15.06 9.63
C PRO A 431 14.36 -14.53 8.85
N LEU A 432 14.32 -14.80 7.55
CA LEU A 432 13.17 -14.45 6.71
C LEU A 432 11.90 -15.14 7.23
N PRO A 433 10.73 -14.50 7.18
CA PRO A 433 9.48 -15.10 7.63
C PRO A 433 9.10 -16.41 6.90
N ASN A 434 9.61 -16.60 5.69
CA ASN A 434 9.43 -17.79 4.86
C ASN A 434 10.68 -18.70 4.80
N SER A 435 11.68 -18.49 5.67
CA SER A 435 12.90 -19.30 5.68
C SER A 435 12.58 -20.79 5.85
N LYS A 436 13.17 -21.63 4.99
CA LYS A 436 13.05 -23.10 5.10
C LYS A 436 13.79 -23.66 6.31
N ASN A 437 14.86 -22.98 6.74
CA ASN A 437 15.65 -23.35 7.92
C ASN A 437 15.98 -22.06 8.73
N PRO A 438 15.03 -21.56 9.53
CA PRO A 438 15.22 -20.33 10.29
C PRO A 438 16.34 -20.47 11.34
N MET A 439 16.57 -21.67 11.88
CA MET A 439 17.66 -21.91 12.83
C MET A 439 19.04 -21.65 12.20
N LEU A 440 19.30 -22.24 11.02
CA LEU A 440 20.56 -22.00 10.31
C LEU A 440 20.74 -20.53 9.97
N ALA A 441 19.68 -19.86 9.49
CA ALA A 441 19.72 -18.45 9.16
C ALA A 441 20.08 -17.59 10.39
N SER A 442 19.48 -17.87 11.56
CA SER A 442 19.80 -17.19 12.82
C SER A 442 21.27 -17.39 13.24
N VAL A 443 21.79 -18.63 13.15
CA VAL A 443 23.18 -18.94 13.54
C VAL A 443 24.19 -18.26 12.61
N LEU A 444 23.94 -18.27 11.31
CA LEU A 444 24.79 -17.58 10.33
C LEU A 444 24.75 -16.06 10.53
N GLY A 445 23.58 -15.49 10.81
CA GLY A 445 23.41 -14.05 11.08
C GLY A 445 24.20 -13.57 12.30
N GLU A 446 24.19 -14.33 13.40
CA GLU A 446 25.00 -14.05 14.59
C GLU A 446 26.50 -14.14 14.31
N SER A 447 26.90 -15.10 13.48
CA SER A 447 28.30 -15.31 13.08
C SER A 447 28.79 -14.29 12.05
N GLY A 448 27.94 -13.33 11.64
CA GLY A 448 28.26 -12.34 10.60
C GLY A 448 28.38 -12.92 9.19
N VAL A 449 27.95 -14.17 8.98
CA VAL A 449 28.01 -14.86 7.69
C VAL A 449 26.78 -14.49 6.86
N LYS A 450 26.99 -13.77 5.76
CA LYS A 450 25.92 -13.40 4.83
C LYS A 450 25.42 -14.65 4.08
N PRO A 451 24.10 -14.89 3.95
CA PRO A 451 23.59 -15.88 3.02
C PRO A 451 23.93 -15.47 1.59
N LEU A 452 24.42 -16.42 0.78
CA LEU A 452 24.86 -16.22 -0.62
C LEU A 452 23.84 -15.56 -1.57
N ASN A 453 22.57 -15.42 -1.16
CA ASN A 453 21.48 -14.91 -1.98
C ASN A 453 20.98 -13.50 -1.60
N GLN A 454 21.65 -12.76 -0.73
CA GLN A 454 21.43 -11.31 -0.62
C GLN A 454 22.34 -10.61 -1.64
N CYS A 455 21.78 -10.24 -2.78
CA CYS A 455 22.52 -9.62 -3.89
C CYS A 455 23.32 -8.38 -3.44
N ARG A 456 24.53 -8.30 -4.02
CA ARG A 456 25.44 -7.15 -3.97
C ARG A 456 24.85 -5.86 -4.51
#